data_AF-A0A957BZP9-F1
#
_entry.id   AF-A0A957BZP9-F1
#
_cell.length_a   1.000
_cell.length_b   1.000
_cell.length_c   1.000
_cell.angle_alpha   90.00
_cell.angle_beta   90.00
_cell.angle_gamma   90.00
#
_symmetry.space_group_name_H-M   'P 1'
#
loop_
_entity.id
_entity.type
_entity.pdbx_description
1 polymer ?
#
loop_
_entity_poly.entity_id
_entity_poly.type
_entity_poly.pdbx_seq_one_letter_code
_entity_poly.pdbx_strand_id
1 'polypeptide(L)'
;AIQQANDAGIACTITLTQSIYLSEAYNNTNFAFPEITGQIRISGAAHRINRVENENSYGFFNVASGAELTLEWVTLAGANTPAISSSNATVTIRNSMFFGNHGGNGPVDTFSSTVNTVGSTFDGNSGNGSGGIHAVAGTVTITDSVFYGGVGTAAPPNAASAVFSAGATTTITNTILHNSVNTDVPQCAGDTPPTAESSNIASDASCGDAVVLGDSTAAQDLNGLSCDQVTFPAYVGTTESLATAINCANANPDPNVIVVTQDLTVTQVNSENPTIGLPGIYTPITIAGLNADNKTQLSRNSDDPANFGLFYVRAPGRLTLYRMQLSNGLAPYGGAVHVDGDLGSGATLTSVDSDFDNNQAENRAGAVYVDGSSGGAFTRFIDGSFSGNSASASAGAVMNNGINGYWAIMYLTQVEFNNNIAPEGSALVSNGSTGRATVVSYFSSFSGDSPQCFNVDPRWPFEMGSYNFSDGTCQSD
;
A
#
# COMPACT_ATOMS: atom_id res chain seq x y z
N ALA A 1 19.06 6.03 -22.45
CA ALA A 1 17.61 6.25 -22.65
C ALA A 1 17.23 7.70 -22.33
N ILE A 2 17.26 8.14 -21.06
CA ILE A 2 16.88 9.51 -20.67
C ILE A 2 17.62 10.59 -21.48
N GLN A 3 18.96 10.54 -21.55
CA GLN A 3 19.74 11.50 -22.33
C GLN A 3 19.32 11.53 -23.81
N GLN A 4 19.13 10.36 -24.43
CA GLN A 4 18.72 10.27 -25.84
C GLN A 4 17.32 10.86 -26.06
N ALA A 5 16.39 10.66 -25.12
CA ALA A 5 15.06 11.24 -25.18
C ALA A 5 15.11 12.78 -25.04
N ASN A 6 15.93 13.28 -24.11
CA ASN A 6 16.18 14.71 -23.94
C ASN A 6 16.77 15.33 -25.21
N ASP A 7 17.81 14.73 -25.78
CA ASP A 7 18.49 15.22 -26.99
C ASP A 7 17.54 15.26 -28.20
N ALA A 8 16.62 14.30 -28.28
CA ALA A 8 15.64 14.22 -29.34
C ALA A 8 14.40 15.09 -29.11
N GLY A 9 14.17 15.59 -27.88
CA GLY A 9 12.96 16.33 -27.52
C GLY A 9 11.66 15.52 -27.69
N ILE A 10 11.73 14.20 -27.52
CA ILE A 10 10.58 13.29 -27.70
C ILE A 10 10.10 12.73 -26.36
N ALA A 11 8.80 12.43 -26.28
CA ALA A 11 8.26 11.65 -25.18
C ALA A 11 8.86 10.23 -25.20
N CYS A 12 9.30 9.73 -24.04
CA CYS A 12 9.92 8.41 -23.94
C CYS A 12 9.30 7.61 -22.80
N THR A 13 9.00 6.34 -23.09
CA THR A 13 8.62 5.35 -22.07
C THR A 13 9.78 4.39 -21.86
N ILE A 14 10.26 4.30 -20.63
CA ILE A 14 11.32 3.40 -20.18
C ILE A 14 10.66 2.33 -19.33
N THR A 15 10.83 1.07 -19.72
CA THR A 15 10.39 -0.07 -18.91
C THR A 15 11.63 -0.68 -18.26
N LEU A 16 11.69 -0.66 -16.93
CA LEU A 16 12.69 -1.41 -16.19
C LEU A 16 12.38 -2.90 -16.37
N THR A 17 13.40 -3.69 -16.71
CA THR A 17 13.32 -5.16 -16.78
C THR A 17 14.14 -5.82 -15.67
N GLN A 18 14.80 -5.01 -14.86
CA GLN A 18 15.62 -5.40 -13.71
C GLN A 18 15.79 -4.19 -12.79
N SER A 19 16.12 -4.45 -11.52
CA SER A 19 16.53 -3.41 -10.58
C SER A 19 17.87 -2.78 -10.99
N ILE A 20 18.00 -1.47 -10.75
CA ILE A 20 19.17 -0.65 -11.04
C ILE A 20 19.80 -0.24 -9.71
N TYR A 21 21.09 -0.53 -9.54
CA TYR A 21 21.90 -0.11 -8.40
C TYR A 21 22.93 0.90 -8.90
N LEU A 22 22.85 2.12 -8.39
CA LEU A 22 23.67 3.25 -8.80
C LEU A 22 24.75 3.48 -7.75
N SER A 23 26.01 3.55 -8.17
CA SER A 23 27.14 3.85 -7.29
C SER A 23 27.64 5.30 -7.40
N GLU A 24 27.32 6.00 -8.48
CA GLU A 24 27.82 7.34 -8.75
C GLU A 24 26.71 8.27 -9.25
N ALA A 25 26.89 9.57 -9.01
CA ALA A 25 26.06 10.61 -9.59
C ALA A 25 26.44 10.88 -11.06
N TYR A 26 25.47 11.31 -11.85
CA TYR A 26 25.73 11.71 -13.23
C TYR A 26 26.51 13.03 -13.28
N ASN A 27 27.68 13.04 -13.93
CA ASN A 27 28.51 14.23 -14.17
C ASN A 27 28.79 15.10 -12.92
N ASN A 28 29.00 14.49 -11.74
CA ASN A 28 29.20 15.20 -10.46
C ASN A 28 28.05 16.16 -10.08
N THR A 29 26.84 15.89 -10.58
CA THR A 29 25.64 16.59 -10.11
C THR A 29 25.14 15.98 -8.80
N ASN A 30 24.10 16.57 -8.21
CA ASN A 30 23.41 15.99 -7.06
C ASN A 30 22.45 14.85 -7.45
N PHE A 31 22.46 14.36 -8.70
CA PHE A 31 21.49 13.37 -9.20
C PHE A 31 22.16 12.26 -10.02
N ALA A 32 21.57 11.07 -9.96
CA ALA A 32 22.11 9.87 -10.61
C ALA A 32 21.81 9.79 -12.11
N PHE A 33 20.84 10.56 -12.60
CA PHE A 33 20.47 10.62 -14.02
C PHE A 33 20.61 12.03 -14.59
N PRO A 34 20.75 12.18 -15.91
CA PRO A 34 20.66 13.48 -16.57
C PRO A 34 19.35 14.19 -16.20
N GLU A 35 19.39 15.53 -16.15
CA GLU A 35 18.20 16.35 -15.95
C GLU A 35 17.15 16.04 -17.02
N ILE A 36 15.91 15.81 -16.60
CA ILE A 36 14.79 15.52 -17.50
C ILE A 36 14.27 16.83 -18.06
N THR A 37 14.37 17.01 -19.37
CA THR A 37 13.97 18.24 -20.09
C THR A 37 12.75 18.04 -20.98
N GLY A 38 12.24 16.81 -21.08
CA GLY A 38 11.07 16.43 -21.87
C GLY A 38 10.06 15.61 -21.07
N GLN A 39 9.27 14.77 -21.75
CA GLN A 39 8.29 13.88 -21.12
C GLN A 39 8.88 12.48 -20.97
N ILE A 40 9.13 12.05 -19.74
CA ILE A 40 9.68 10.72 -19.43
C ILE A 40 8.69 9.95 -18.58
N ARG A 41 8.30 8.76 -19.04
CA ARG A 41 7.58 7.77 -18.25
C ARG A 41 8.52 6.62 -17.92
N ILE A 42 8.67 6.29 -16.65
CA ILE A 42 9.41 5.12 -16.18
C ILE A 42 8.41 4.18 -15.52
N SER A 43 8.34 2.96 -16.04
CA SER A 43 7.54 1.90 -15.46
C SER A 43 8.41 0.70 -15.14
N GLY A 44 8.09 -0.06 -14.12
CA GLY A 44 8.93 -1.18 -13.74
C GLY A 44 8.38 -1.99 -12.60
N ALA A 45 7.26 -2.67 -12.82
CA ALA A 45 6.67 -3.53 -11.80
C ALA A 45 7.72 -4.47 -11.21
N ALA A 46 7.91 -4.35 -9.89
CA ALA A 46 8.88 -5.03 -9.03
C ALA A 46 10.28 -4.42 -8.97
N HIS A 47 10.63 -3.49 -9.84
CA HIS A 47 12.02 -3.05 -9.98
C HIS A 47 12.34 -1.80 -9.16
N ARG A 48 13.57 -1.81 -8.65
CA ARG A 48 14.12 -0.76 -7.81
C ARG A 48 15.09 0.11 -8.60
N ILE A 49 15.12 1.39 -8.29
CA ILE A 49 16.26 2.26 -8.53
C ILE A 49 16.83 2.57 -7.15
N ASN A 50 17.99 2.01 -6.87
CA ASN A 50 18.63 2.08 -5.57
C ASN A 50 19.96 2.82 -5.66
N ARG A 51 20.27 3.56 -4.60
CA ARG A 51 21.65 3.98 -4.32
C ARG A 51 22.39 2.85 -3.60
N VAL A 52 23.64 2.58 -4.00
CA VAL A 52 24.51 1.68 -3.24
C VAL A 52 24.89 2.36 -1.92
N GLU A 53 24.84 1.61 -0.81
CA GLU A 53 25.18 2.13 0.51
C GLU A 53 26.64 2.64 0.56
N ASN A 54 26.89 3.68 1.36
CA ASN A 54 28.21 4.33 1.55
C ASN A 54 28.76 5.17 0.38
N GLU A 55 28.00 5.32 -0.71
CA GLU A 55 28.41 6.20 -1.82
C GLU A 55 28.13 7.68 -1.54
N ASN A 56 28.57 8.55 -2.45
CA ASN A 56 28.30 9.99 -2.40
C ASN A 56 26.79 10.30 -2.30
N SER A 57 26.47 11.48 -1.75
CA SER A 57 25.08 11.91 -1.60
C SER A 57 24.49 12.39 -2.93
N TYR A 58 23.47 11.68 -3.43
CA TYR A 58 22.70 12.11 -4.60
C TYR A 58 21.26 11.57 -4.57
N GLY A 59 20.41 12.20 -5.38
CA GLY A 59 19.04 11.85 -5.69
C GLY A 59 18.95 11.10 -7.01
N PHE A 60 17.75 10.76 -7.47
CA PHE A 60 17.59 10.04 -8.74
C PHE A 60 17.29 10.99 -9.89
N PHE A 61 16.25 11.81 -9.75
CA PHE A 61 15.71 12.60 -10.84
C PHE A 61 15.70 14.09 -10.53
N ASN A 62 16.23 14.89 -11.46
CA ASN A 62 16.00 16.32 -11.52
C ASN A 62 15.12 16.62 -12.74
N VAL A 63 13.98 17.27 -12.51
CA VAL A 63 12.96 17.53 -13.55
C VAL A 63 12.91 19.03 -13.84
N ALA A 64 13.32 19.40 -15.05
CA ALA A 64 13.44 20.79 -15.47
C ALA A 64 12.07 21.48 -15.65
N SER A 65 12.09 22.81 -15.72
CA SER A 65 10.91 23.64 -15.98
C SER A 65 10.22 23.24 -17.29
N GLY A 66 8.92 22.95 -17.20
CA GLY A 66 8.08 22.52 -18.32
C GLY A 66 8.21 21.04 -18.68
N ALA A 67 9.08 20.27 -18.01
CA ALA A 67 9.24 18.85 -18.24
C ALA A 67 8.22 18.02 -17.43
N GLU A 68 8.12 16.73 -17.78
CA GLU A 68 7.23 15.79 -17.11
C GLU A 68 7.96 14.49 -16.75
N LEU A 69 7.81 14.06 -15.50
CA LEU A 69 8.21 12.74 -15.04
C LEU A 69 6.99 11.96 -14.57
N THR A 70 6.74 10.79 -15.17
CA THR A 70 5.76 9.82 -14.68
C THR A 70 6.49 8.58 -14.18
N LEU A 71 6.27 8.19 -12.92
CA LEU A 71 6.73 6.94 -12.33
C LEU A 71 5.56 6.00 -12.08
N GLU A 72 5.67 4.76 -12.55
CA GLU A 72 4.64 3.75 -12.35
C GLU A 72 5.22 2.42 -11.90
N TRP A 73 4.79 1.94 -10.74
CA TRP A 73 5.25 0.66 -10.20
C TRP A 73 6.76 0.59 -9.92
N VAL A 74 7.41 1.73 -9.68
CA VAL A 74 8.86 1.79 -9.43
C VAL A 74 9.12 1.97 -7.92
N THR A 75 10.16 1.32 -7.41
CA THR A 75 10.69 1.61 -6.07
C THR A 75 11.91 2.50 -6.15
N LEU A 76 11.87 3.69 -5.53
CA LEU A 76 13.01 4.58 -5.35
C LEU A 76 13.48 4.52 -3.89
N ALA A 77 14.75 4.18 -3.67
CA ALA A 77 15.20 3.98 -2.30
C ALA A 77 16.66 4.34 -2.04
N GLY A 78 16.92 4.81 -0.82
CA GLY A 78 18.25 5.12 -0.33
C GLY A 78 18.87 6.41 -0.88
N ALA A 79 18.09 7.30 -1.51
CA ALA A 79 18.60 8.62 -1.92
C ALA A 79 19.06 9.42 -0.69
N ASN A 80 20.15 10.18 -0.81
CA ASN A 80 20.68 11.05 0.28
C ASN A 80 20.51 12.55 -0.01
N THR A 81 19.84 12.85 -1.12
CA THR A 81 19.19 14.13 -1.43
C THR A 81 17.76 13.79 -1.85
N PRO A 82 16.89 14.75 -2.23
CA PRO A 82 15.57 14.40 -2.74
C PRO A 82 15.66 13.37 -3.87
N ALA A 83 14.93 12.26 -3.74
CA ALA A 83 14.85 11.23 -4.78
C ALA A 83 14.35 11.83 -6.09
N ILE A 84 13.41 12.78 -5.99
CA ILE A 84 12.96 13.65 -7.09
C ILE A 84 13.10 15.10 -6.66
N SER A 85 13.71 15.91 -7.51
CA SER A 85 13.65 17.37 -7.41
C SER A 85 13.01 17.95 -8.66
N SER A 86 12.12 18.93 -8.52
CA SER A 86 11.49 19.58 -9.68
C SER A 86 11.26 21.08 -9.47
N SER A 87 11.31 21.84 -10.57
CA SER A 87 10.99 23.28 -10.59
C SER A 87 10.11 23.62 -11.79
N ASN A 88 8.90 24.15 -11.56
CA ASN A 88 7.91 24.44 -12.62
C ASN A 88 7.64 23.25 -13.56
N ALA A 89 7.57 22.04 -13.01
CA ALA A 89 7.41 20.80 -13.77
C ALA A 89 6.15 20.02 -13.35
N THR A 90 5.87 18.92 -14.04
CA THR A 90 4.84 17.95 -13.65
C THR A 90 5.48 16.64 -13.22
N VAL A 91 5.15 16.16 -12.02
CA VAL A 91 5.59 14.86 -11.50
C VAL A 91 4.35 14.02 -11.19
N THR A 92 4.22 12.88 -11.84
CA THR A 92 3.15 11.90 -11.58
C THR A 92 3.76 10.63 -11.00
N ILE A 93 3.28 10.21 -9.84
CA ILE A 93 3.74 9.04 -9.10
C ILE A 93 2.55 8.11 -8.93
N ARG A 94 2.61 6.91 -9.52
CA ARG A 94 1.51 5.94 -9.45
C ARG A 94 2.02 4.60 -8.98
N ASN A 95 1.34 4.03 -8.00
CA ASN A 95 1.62 2.70 -7.47
C ASN A 95 3.11 2.45 -7.19
N SER A 96 3.83 3.50 -6.81
CA SER A 96 5.28 3.49 -6.63
C SER A 96 5.62 3.46 -5.15
N MET A 97 6.88 3.19 -4.83
CA MET A 97 7.38 3.15 -3.46
C MET A 97 8.58 4.07 -3.30
N PHE A 98 8.57 4.87 -2.25
CA PHE A 98 9.71 5.65 -1.80
C PHE A 98 10.10 5.10 -0.44
N PHE A 99 11.29 4.51 -0.35
CA PHE A 99 11.73 3.82 0.84
C PHE A 99 13.10 4.29 1.33
N GLY A 100 13.20 4.70 2.60
CA GLY A 100 14.50 5.01 3.21
C GLY A 100 15.27 6.13 2.50
N ASN A 101 14.58 7.06 1.85
CA ASN A 101 15.22 8.22 1.23
C ASN A 101 15.41 9.31 2.28
N HIS A 102 16.61 9.88 2.32
CA HIS A 102 17.06 10.90 3.26
C HIS A 102 17.36 12.16 2.45
N GLY A 103 16.35 12.98 2.18
CA GLY A 103 16.49 14.17 1.35
C GLY A 103 16.65 15.43 2.17
N GLY A 104 17.38 16.44 1.67
CA GLY A 104 17.43 17.76 2.31
C GLY A 104 16.02 18.28 2.62
N ASN A 105 15.04 18.08 1.74
CA ASN A 105 13.65 18.44 1.97
C ASN A 105 12.68 17.24 1.86
N GLY A 106 13.16 16.00 2.01
CA GLY A 106 12.34 14.80 1.83
C GLY A 106 12.52 14.12 0.46
N PRO A 107 11.88 12.97 0.22
CA PRO A 107 12.05 12.19 -1.01
C PRO A 107 11.59 12.92 -2.27
N VAL A 108 10.57 13.78 -2.18
CA VAL A 108 10.06 14.55 -3.32
C VAL A 108 10.09 16.04 -2.96
N ASP A 109 10.99 16.79 -3.58
CA ASP A 109 11.20 18.22 -3.31
C ASP A 109 10.83 19.06 -4.53
N THR A 110 9.86 19.95 -4.39
CA THR A 110 9.26 20.64 -5.53
C THR A 110 9.09 22.14 -5.30
N PHE A 111 9.37 22.90 -6.36
CA PHE A 111 9.23 24.36 -6.41
C PHE A 111 8.29 24.72 -7.55
N SER A 112 7.13 25.30 -7.25
CA SER A 112 6.14 25.72 -8.26
C SER A 112 5.73 24.61 -9.23
N SER A 113 5.71 23.35 -8.79
CA SER A 113 5.44 22.18 -9.65
C SER A 113 4.05 21.59 -9.37
N THR A 114 3.57 20.77 -10.30
CA THR A 114 2.39 19.92 -10.10
C THR A 114 2.83 18.51 -9.72
N VAL A 115 2.43 18.02 -8.55
CA VAL A 115 2.73 16.66 -8.08
C VAL A 115 1.44 15.88 -7.91
N ASN A 116 1.29 14.80 -8.66
CA ASN A 116 0.13 13.91 -8.59
C ASN A 116 0.57 12.53 -8.10
N THR A 117 0.16 12.14 -6.90
CA THR A 117 0.50 10.86 -6.28
C THR A 117 -0.76 10.01 -6.14
N VAL A 118 -0.73 8.80 -6.68
CA VAL A 118 -1.86 7.85 -6.62
C VAL A 118 -1.38 6.47 -6.21
N GLY A 119 -2.03 5.81 -5.25
CA GLY A 119 -1.73 4.40 -4.93
C GLY A 119 -0.32 4.15 -4.40
N SER A 120 0.41 5.19 -3.98
CA SER A 120 1.85 5.12 -3.74
C SER A 120 2.18 5.11 -2.26
N THR A 121 3.36 4.59 -1.91
CA THR A 121 3.81 4.48 -0.52
C THR A 121 5.10 5.24 -0.30
N PHE A 122 5.15 6.01 0.78
CA PHE A 122 6.33 6.68 1.30
C PHE A 122 6.61 6.08 2.67
N ASP A 123 7.63 5.23 2.76
CA ASP A 123 7.97 4.47 3.96
C ASP A 123 9.39 4.82 4.46
N GLY A 124 9.50 5.21 5.73
CA GLY A 124 10.79 5.40 6.41
C GLY A 124 11.68 6.48 5.77
N ASN A 125 11.10 7.45 5.07
CA ASN A 125 11.87 8.53 4.48
C ASN A 125 12.04 9.68 5.47
N SER A 126 13.14 10.43 5.35
CA SER A 126 13.41 11.57 6.20
C SER A 126 13.88 12.78 5.39
N GLY A 127 13.69 13.96 5.97
CA GLY A 127 14.29 15.18 5.45
C GLY A 127 14.10 16.38 6.36
N ASN A 128 14.81 17.48 6.07
CA ASN A 128 14.67 18.70 6.86
C ASN A 128 13.23 19.20 6.79
N GLY A 129 12.71 19.40 5.57
CA GLY A 129 11.35 19.88 5.36
C GLY A 129 10.26 18.82 5.55
N SER A 130 10.43 17.63 4.96
CA SER A 130 9.38 16.61 4.93
C SER A 130 9.94 15.19 4.99
N GLY A 131 9.24 14.27 5.63
CA GLY A 131 9.44 12.82 5.47
C GLY A 131 8.73 12.24 4.23
N GLY A 132 8.06 13.04 3.41
CA GLY A 132 7.42 12.60 2.17
C GLY A 132 7.54 13.65 1.06
N ILE A 133 6.50 14.45 0.86
CA ILE A 133 6.49 15.48 -0.18
C ILE A 133 6.77 16.85 0.46
N HIS A 134 7.67 17.62 -0.13
CA HIS A 134 7.92 19.01 0.21
C HIS A 134 7.63 19.90 -1.01
N ALA A 135 6.69 20.81 -0.87
CA ALA A 135 6.20 21.65 -1.94
C ALA A 135 6.18 23.12 -1.51
N VAL A 136 7.02 23.95 -2.13
CA VAL A 136 7.12 25.39 -1.81
C VAL A 136 6.15 26.25 -2.63
N ALA A 137 5.62 25.72 -3.73
CA ALA A 137 4.56 26.35 -4.53
C ALA A 137 4.00 25.33 -5.53
N GLY A 138 2.89 25.67 -6.19
CA GLY A 138 2.26 24.83 -7.21
C GLY A 138 1.08 24.04 -6.67
N THR A 139 0.93 22.79 -7.10
CA THR A 139 -0.21 21.93 -6.73
C THR A 139 0.27 20.54 -6.35
N VAL A 140 -0.23 20.02 -5.24
CA VAL A 140 0.02 18.65 -4.78
C VAL A 140 -1.33 17.94 -4.64
N THR A 141 -1.51 16.85 -5.36
CA THR A 141 -2.68 15.97 -5.23
C THR A 141 -2.22 14.58 -4.83
N ILE A 142 -2.78 14.07 -3.73
CA ILE A 142 -2.44 12.76 -3.17
C ILE A 142 -3.73 11.95 -3.02
N THR A 143 -3.77 10.78 -3.62
CA THR A 143 -4.94 9.91 -3.64
C THR A 143 -4.53 8.47 -3.34
N ASP A 144 -5.29 7.75 -2.53
CA ASP A 144 -5.08 6.32 -2.24
C ASP A 144 -3.63 5.97 -1.84
N SER A 145 -2.94 6.87 -1.15
CA SER A 145 -1.51 6.73 -0.87
C SER A 145 -1.26 6.47 0.62
N VAL A 146 -0.06 6.03 0.95
CA VAL A 146 0.35 5.70 2.32
C VAL A 146 1.65 6.44 2.63
N PHE A 147 1.65 7.20 3.72
CA PHE A 147 2.86 7.79 4.29
C PHE A 147 3.06 7.15 5.67
N TYR A 148 4.18 6.47 5.86
CA TYR A 148 4.48 5.68 7.04
C TYR A 148 5.92 5.94 7.48
N GLY A 149 6.16 6.13 8.78
CA GLY A 149 7.51 6.22 9.34
C GLY A 149 8.32 7.43 8.84
N GLY A 150 7.66 8.43 8.27
CA GLY A 150 8.30 9.62 7.74
C GLY A 150 8.77 10.55 8.86
N VAL A 151 9.93 11.19 8.69
CA VAL A 151 10.47 12.14 9.70
C VAL A 151 10.89 13.45 9.05
N GLY A 152 10.24 14.55 9.47
CA GLY A 152 10.69 15.91 9.21
C GLY A 152 11.62 16.38 10.33
N THR A 153 12.85 16.80 10.03
CA THR A 153 13.87 17.14 11.04
C THR A 153 14.08 18.63 11.26
N ALA A 154 13.49 19.52 10.44
CA ALA A 154 13.58 20.96 10.66
C ALA A 154 12.87 21.36 11.95
N ALA A 155 13.28 22.50 12.49
CA ALA A 155 12.52 23.12 13.57
C ALA A 155 11.13 23.55 13.06
N PRO A 156 10.08 23.32 13.85
CA PRO A 156 8.76 23.92 13.64
C PRO A 156 8.82 25.40 13.28
N PRO A 157 7.98 25.89 12.36
CA PRO A 157 6.90 25.19 11.64
C PRO A 157 7.37 24.48 10.35
N ASN A 158 8.67 24.39 10.10
CA ASN A 158 9.22 24.04 8.78
C ASN A 158 9.41 22.53 8.57
N ALA A 159 8.81 21.68 9.40
CA ALA A 159 8.93 20.23 9.31
C ALA A 159 7.56 19.56 9.27
N ALA A 160 7.39 18.62 8.35
CA ALA A 160 6.28 17.69 8.32
C ALA A 160 6.80 16.27 8.21
N SER A 161 6.05 15.32 8.76
CA SER A 161 6.45 13.92 8.65
C SER A 161 5.99 13.28 7.33
N ALA A 162 4.89 13.78 6.72
CA ALA A 162 4.39 13.28 5.44
C ALA A 162 4.40 14.34 4.33
N VAL A 163 3.73 15.48 4.53
CA VAL A 163 3.59 16.51 3.49
C VAL A 163 3.85 17.91 4.06
N PHE A 164 4.86 18.59 3.54
CA PHE A 164 5.12 20.00 3.84
C PHE A 164 4.68 20.86 2.64
N SER A 165 3.80 21.83 2.88
CA SER A 165 3.35 22.77 1.86
C SER A 165 3.60 24.22 2.31
N ALA A 166 4.58 24.89 1.70
CA ALA A 166 4.86 26.31 1.93
C ALA A 166 4.29 27.20 0.82
N GLY A 167 2.99 27.10 0.57
CA GLY A 167 2.28 27.90 -0.44
C GLY A 167 1.86 27.13 -1.69
N ALA A 168 2.01 25.81 -1.71
CA ALA A 168 1.36 24.96 -2.71
C ALA A 168 -0.10 24.66 -2.30
N THR A 169 -1.00 24.57 -3.29
CA THR A 169 -2.34 24.03 -3.06
C THR A 169 -2.24 22.52 -2.91
N THR A 170 -2.54 22.01 -1.71
CA THR A 170 -2.45 20.57 -1.42
C THR A 170 -3.84 19.97 -1.22
N THR A 171 -4.13 18.89 -1.93
CA THR A 171 -5.36 18.08 -1.81
C THR A 171 -4.97 16.65 -1.50
N ILE A 172 -5.53 16.09 -0.43
CA ILE A 172 -5.28 14.73 0.02
C ILE A 172 -6.63 14.01 0.13
N THR A 173 -6.75 12.84 -0.49
CA THR A 173 -7.98 12.04 -0.54
C THR A 173 -7.64 10.57 -0.28
N ASN A 174 -8.40 9.91 0.60
CA ASN A 174 -8.25 8.48 0.89
C ASN A 174 -6.79 8.02 1.13
N THR A 175 -6.02 8.85 1.84
CA THR A 175 -4.60 8.62 2.08
C THR A 175 -4.38 8.38 3.55
N ILE A 176 -3.53 7.40 3.88
CA ILE A 176 -3.13 7.06 5.24
C ILE A 176 -1.86 7.83 5.58
N LEU A 177 -1.88 8.54 6.70
CA LEU A 177 -0.71 9.24 7.27
C LEU A 177 -0.44 8.64 8.66
N HIS A 178 0.59 7.81 8.80
CA HIS A 178 0.86 7.03 10.01
C HIS A 178 2.31 7.14 10.51
N ASN A 179 2.48 6.95 11.83
CA ASN A 179 3.76 6.87 12.57
C ASN A 179 4.78 7.92 12.13
N SER A 180 4.32 9.16 12.08
CA SER A 180 4.98 10.24 11.37
C SER A 180 5.39 11.26 12.42
N VAL A 181 6.55 11.04 13.05
CA VAL A 181 6.94 11.70 14.30
C VAL A 181 7.45 13.12 14.05
N ASN A 182 6.62 14.12 14.37
CA ASN A 182 7.07 15.49 14.61
C ASN A 182 6.30 16.03 15.82
N THR A 183 7.01 16.45 16.86
CA THR A 183 6.44 16.62 18.21
C THR A 183 5.71 17.94 18.45
N ASP A 184 5.65 18.88 17.48
CA ASP A 184 5.40 20.28 17.84
C ASP A 184 4.56 21.15 16.86
N VAL A 185 3.79 20.59 15.91
CA VAL A 185 2.94 21.39 14.98
C VAL A 185 1.50 20.85 14.84
N PRO A 186 0.46 21.71 14.75
CA PRO A 186 -0.92 21.29 14.49
C PRO A 186 -1.08 20.53 13.17
N GLN A 187 -1.93 19.49 13.15
CA GLN A 187 -2.06 18.55 12.01
C GLN A 187 -2.82 19.09 10.78
N CYS A 188 -3.66 20.11 10.87
CA CYS A 188 -4.20 20.87 9.73
C CYS A 188 -4.57 22.26 10.28
N ALA A 189 -4.28 23.35 9.57
CA ALA A 189 -4.64 24.70 10.02
C ALA A 189 -6.14 24.95 9.78
N GLY A 190 -7.00 24.51 10.70
CA GLY A 190 -8.46 24.70 10.59
C GLY A 190 -9.29 23.97 11.63
N ASP A 191 -8.83 22.82 12.13
CA ASP A 191 -9.50 22.08 13.19
C ASP A 191 -8.79 22.29 14.54
N THR A 192 -9.59 22.36 15.60
CA THR A 192 -9.24 22.67 16.99
C THR A 192 -7.97 21.98 17.52
N PRO A 193 -7.28 22.56 18.53
CA PRO A 193 -5.91 22.19 18.86
C PRO A 193 -5.81 20.74 19.34
N PRO A 194 -4.94 19.90 18.75
CA PRO A 194 -4.65 18.58 19.29
C PRO A 194 -3.71 18.71 20.50
N THR A 195 -3.96 17.84 21.48
CA THR A 195 -2.93 17.50 22.48
C THR A 195 -1.81 16.75 21.77
N ALA A 196 -0.58 16.95 22.23
CA ALA A 196 0.65 16.60 21.53
C ALA A 196 0.69 15.13 21.10
N GLU A 197 0.73 14.88 19.78
CA GLU A 197 1.53 13.83 19.12
C GLU A 197 1.37 13.91 17.58
N SER A 198 2.51 14.01 16.86
CA SER A 198 2.73 13.93 15.39
C SER A 198 2.13 15.02 14.48
N SER A 199 2.96 15.75 13.72
CA SER A 199 2.54 16.69 12.66
C SER A 199 2.73 16.08 11.27
N ASN A 200 1.67 15.49 10.72
CA ASN A 200 1.74 14.83 9.42
C ASN A 200 1.76 15.82 8.25
N ILE A 201 1.11 16.98 8.42
CA ILE A 201 0.98 18.02 7.39
C ILE A 201 1.37 19.37 8.00
N ALA A 202 2.25 20.12 7.33
CA ALA A 202 2.63 21.47 7.77
C ALA A 202 2.23 22.53 6.73
N SER A 203 1.50 23.55 7.20
CA SER A 203 0.98 24.77 6.53
C SER A 203 0.12 24.58 5.27
N ASP A 204 -0.81 25.52 5.04
CA ASP A 204 -1.64 25.80 3.84
C ASP A 204 -2.28 24.63 3.06
N ALA A 205 -2.31 23.42 3.62
CA ALA A 205 -2.98 22.28 3.02
C ALA A 205 -4.47 22.27 3.38
N SER A 206 -5.34 22.16 2.36
CA SER A 206 -6.73 21.73 2.57
C SER A 206 -6.75 20.21 2.67
N CYS A 207 -6.90 19.70 3.88
CA CYS A 207 -7.18 18.30 4.12
C CYS A 207 -8.61 18.02 3.58
N GLY A 208 -8.74 17.30 2.46
CA GLY A 208 -10.03 16.80 1.97
C GLY A 208 -10.48 15.58 2.78
N ASP A 209 -11.19 14.63 2.17
CA ASP A 209 -11.50 13.30 2.75
C ASP A 209 -10.23 12.41 2.94
N ALA A 210 -9.14 13.01 3.42
CA ALA A 210 -7.98 12.31 3.93
C ALA A 210 -8.38 11.57 5.21
N VAL A 211 -7.87 10.35 5.39
CA VAL A 211 -8.01 9.64 6.67
C VAL A 211 -7.06 10.28 7.67
N VAL A 212 -7.45 11.44 8.18
CA VAL A 212 -6.94 11.97 9.44
C VAL A 212 -7.78 11.27 10.50
N LEU A 213 -7.20 10.31 11.22
CA LEU A 213 -7.88 9.68 12.36
C LEU A 213 -8.09 10.73 13.46
N GLY A 214 -9.17 11.49 13.34
CA GLY A 214 -9.62 12.45 14.34
C GLY A 214 -10.28 11.74 15.53
N ASP A 215 -10.24 12.39 16.69
CA ASP A 215 -10.70 11.96 18.02
C ASP A 215 -12.23 11.74 18.16
N SER A 216 -12.95 11.59 17.04
CA SER A 216 -14.37 11.26 17.06
C SER A 216 -14.56 9.75 17.24
N THR A 217 -14.61 9.29 18.48
CA THR A 217 -14.64 7.87 18.87
C THR A 217 -16.03 7.20 18.89
N ALA A 218 -17.11 7.95 18.69
CA ALA A 218 -18.46 7.40 18.80
C ALA A 218 -18.89 6.63 17.54
N ALA A 219 -19.15 5.33 17.68
CA ALA A 219 -19.75 4.53 16.64
C ALA A 219 -21.12 5.09 16.20
N GLN A 220 -21.35 5.12 14.90
CA GLN A 220 -22.66 5.36 14.30
C GLN A 220 -23.39 4.03 14.15
N ASP A 221 -24.67 4.00 14.52
CA ASP A 221 -25.57 2.91 14.16
C ASP A 221 -26.15 3.20 12.78
N LEU A 222 -25.68 2.49 11.76
CA LEU A 222 -26.09 2.69 10.37
C LEU A 222 -27.26 1.78 9.99
N ASN A 223 -27.77 0.97 10.91
CA ASN A 223 -28.76 -0.04 10.61
C ASN A 223 -30.08 0.59 10.13
N GLY A 224 -30.51 0.20 8.94
CA GLY A 224 -31.75 0.69 8.33
C GLY A 224 -31.65 2.07 7.68
N LEU A 225 -30.46 2.69 7.65
CA LEU A 225 -30.21 3.90 6.87
C LEU A 225 -30.11 3.57 5.38
N SER A 226 -30.63 4.45 4.54
CA SER A 226 -30.34 4.44 3.10
C SER A 226 -29.02 5.13 2.80
N CYS A 227 -28.41 4.85 1.66
CA CYS A 227 -27.05 5.31 1.37
C CYS A 227 -26.90 6.82 1.17
N ASP A 228 -27.97 7.54 0.89
CA ASP A 228 -28.02 9.01 0.90
C ASP A 228 -27.97 9.61 2.31
N GLN A 229 -28.14 8.78 3.34
CA GLN A 229 -28.08 9.18 4.76
C GLN A 229 -26.73 8.84 5.41
N VAL A 230 -25.89 8.03 4.75
CA VAL A 230 -24.57 7.64 5.27
C VAL A 230 -23.54 8.69 4.85
N THR A 231 -22.87 9.29 5.83
CA THR A 231 -21.76 10.22 5.60
C THR A 231 -20.42 9.51 5.77
N PHE A 232 -19.47 9.73 4.86
CA PHE A 232 -18.10 9.23 4.99
C PHE A 232 -17.16 10.33 5.51
N PRO A 233 -16.15 10.03 6.34
CA PRO A 233 -15.84 8.71 6.90
C PRO A 233 -16.94 8.17 7.83
N ALA A 234 -17.26 6.88 7.71
CA ALA A 234 -18.30 6.22 8.49
C ALA A 234 -17.68 5.49 9.69
N TYR A 235 -18.11 5.80 10.91
CA TYR A 235 -17.60 5.16 12.13
C TYR A 235 -18.55 4.04 12.54
N VAL A 236 -18.10 2.79 12.57
CA VAL A 236 -18.97 1.63 12.79
C VAL A 236 -18.53 0.82 14.00
N GLY A 237 -19.50 0.42 14.82
CA GLY A 237 -19.28 -0.40 16.02
C GLY A 237 -20.01 -1.74 16.02
N THR A 238 -20.67 -2.11 14.92
CA THR A 238 -21.38 -3.39 14.75
C THR A 238 -21.10 -3.97 13.37
N THR A 239 -21.23 -5.29 13.23
CA THR A 239 -21.07 -5.99 11.95
C THR A 239 -22.12 -5.54 10.93
N GLU A 240 -23.36 -5.30 11.35
CA GLU A 240 -24.45 -4.84 10.49
C GLU A 240 -24.21 -3.41 9.99
N SER A 241 -23.67 -2.53 10.84
CA SER A 241 -23.28 -1.18 10.42
C SER A 241 -22.08 -1.20 9.47
N LEU A 242 -21.10 -2.10 9.69
CA LEU A 242 -20.00 -2.30 8.75
C LEU A 242 -20.51 -2.78 7.38
N ALA A 243 -21.41 -3.77 7.36
CA ALA A 243 -22.00 -4.25 6.11
C ALA A 243 -22.81 -3.15 5.39
N THR A 244 -23.59 -2.35 6.15
CA THR A 244 -24.33 -1.21 5.58
C THR A 244 -23.38 -0.16 5.00
N ALA A 245 -22.31 0.19 5.72
CA ALA A 245 -21.30 1.13 5.25
C ALA A 245 -20.62 0.65 3.97
N ILE A 246 -20.28 -0.64 3.87
CA ILE A 246 -19.68 -1.23 2.67
C ILE A 246 -20.66 -1.13 1.48
N ASN A 247 -21.93 -1.51 1.67
CA ASN A 247 -22.93 -1.40 0.60
C ASN A 247 -23.10 0.03 0.09
N CYS A 248 -23.10 1.00 1.00
CA CYS A 248 -23.22 2.42 0.63
C CYS A 248 -21.95 2.97 -0.01
N ALA A 249 -20.78 2.51 0.43
CA ALA A 249 -19.52 2.82 -0.23
C ALA A 249 -19.44 2.22 -1.64
N ASN A 250 -19.99 1.02 -1.87
CA ASN A 250 -20.09 0.42 -3.21
C ASN A 250 -21.06 1.15 -4.14
N ALA A 251 -22.08 1.80 -3.59
CA ALA A 251 -23.02 2.63 -4.37
C ALA A 251 -22.42 3.98 -4.77
N ASN A 252 -21.30 4.38 -4.16
CA ASN A 252 -20.57 5.61 -4.45
C ASN A 252 -19.26 5.30 -5.22
N PRO A 253 -19.06 5.83 -6.44
CA PRO A 253 -17.83 5.59 -7.19
C PRO A 253 -16.58 6.24 -6.54
N ASP A 254 -16.76 7.24 -5.68
CA ASP A 254 -15.66 7.92 -5.01
C ASP A 254 -15.04 7.03 -3.92
N PRO A 255 -13.74 7.19 -3.60
CA PRO A 255 -13.12 6.47 -2.50
C PRO A 255 -13.77 6.77 -1.16
N ASN A 256 -14.12 5.73 -0.40
CA ASN A 256 -14.79 5.86 0.90
C ASN A 256 -13.95 5.27 2.04
N VAL A 257 -14.14 5.81 3.24
CA VAL A 257 -13.40 5.42 4.44
C VAL A 257 -14.37 4.94 5.51
N ILE A 258 -14.14 3.74 6.03
CA ILE A 258 -14.91 3.14 7.11
C ILE A 258 -13.96 2.91 8.29
N VAL A 259 -14.29 3.47 9.45
CA VAL A 259 -13.52 3.35 10.68
C VAL A 259 -14.24 2.38 11.61
N VAL A 260 -13.60 1.26 11.93
CA VAL A 260 -14.12 0.27 12.88
C VAL A 260 -13.67 0.66 14.28
N THR A 261 -14.62 1.03 15.13
CA THR A 261 -14.32 1.66 16.44
C THR A 261 -14.11 0.66 17.58
N GLN A 262 -14.46 -0.61 17.38
CA GLN A 262 -14.33 -1.69 18.36
C GLN A 262 -14.21 -3.05 17.66
N ASP A 263 -13.81 -4.08 18.40
CA ASP A 263 -13.72 -5.44 17.85
C ASP A 263 -15.09 -5.94 17.40
N LEU A 264 -15.11 -6.58 16.23
CA LEU A 264 -16.32 -7.10 15.59
C LEU A 264 -16.22 -8.61 15.37
N THR A 265 -17.35 -9.29 15.54
CA THR A 265 -17.50 -10.70 15.20
C THR A 265 -18.57 -10.86 14.12
N VAL A 266 -18.18 -11.45 12.99
CA VAL A 266 -19.06 -11.75 11.87
C VAL A 266 -19.72 -13.11 12.11
N THR A 267 -21.05 -13.13 12.10
CA THR A 267 -21.91 -14.27 12.46
C THR A 267 -22.89 -14.65 11.36
N GLN A 268 -22.83 -13.99 10.21
CA GLN A 268 -23.75 -14.21 9.10
C GLN A 268 -22.96 -14.29 7.81
N VAL A 269 -23.38 -15.21 6.95
CA VAL A 269 -22.95 -15.24 5.55
C VAL A 269 -23.64 -14.13 4.78
N ASN A 270 -22.92 -13.58 3.81
CA ASN A 270 -23.49 -12.72 2.80
C ASN A 270 -24.47 -13.53 1.93
N SER A 271 -25.65 -12.97 1.67
CA SER A 271 -26.70 -13.64 0.89
C SER A 271 -26.38 -13.76 -0.61
N GLU A 272 -25.52 -12.90 -1.15
CA GLU A 272 -25.06 -12.92 -2.54
C GLU A 272 -23.91 -13.91 -2.75
N ASN A 273 -23.07 -14.11 -1.73
CA ASN A 273 -21.97 -15.05 -1.75
C ASN A 273 -21.84 -15.80 -0.41
N PRO A 274 -22.31 -17.06 -0.32
CA PRO A 274 -22.31 -17.81 0.94
C PRO A 274 -20.91 -18.18 1.44
N THR A 275 -19.86 -17.91 0.66
CA THR A 275 -18.47 -18.14 1.06
C THR A 275 -17.84 -16.94 1.75
N ILE A 276 -18.57 -15.83 1.92
CA ILE A 276 -18.06 -14.56 2.47
C ILE A 276 -19.05 -14.00 3.50
N GLY A 277 -18.57 -13.39 4.58
CA GLY A 277 -19.40 -12.85 5.65
C GLY A 277 -19.86 -11.40 5.43
N LEU A 278 -19.07 -10.58 4.75
CA LEU A 278 -19.38 -9.18 4.45
C LEU A 278 -19.74 -8.97 2.97
N PRO A 279 -20.40 -7.85 2.62
CA PRO A 279 -20.61 -7.49 1.22
C PRO A 279 -19.30 -7.40 0.43
N GLY A 280 -19.36 -7.82 -0.84
CA GLY A 280 -18.21 -7.72 -1.75
C GLY A 280 -17.79 -6.28 -1.96
N ILE A 281 -16.50 -6.05 -2.21
CA ILE A 281 -15.90 -4.73 -2.44
C ILE A 281 -15.75 -4.52 -3.96
N TYR A 282 -16.42 -3.51 -4.50
CA TYR A 282 -16.46 -3.19 -5.93
C TYR A 282 -15.94 -1.78 -6.27
N THR A 283 -15.90 -0.89 -5.27
CA THR A 283 -15.33 0.47 -5.36
C THR A 283 -14.09 0.58 -4.47
N PRO A 284 -13.36 1.72 -4.50
CA PRO A 284 -12.28 1.96 -3.57
C PRO A 284 -12.80 2.19 -2.14
N ILE A 285 -12.43 1.30 -1.22
CA ILE A 285 -12.83 1.36 0.19
C ILE A 285 -11.60 1.18 1.07
N THR A 286 -11.43 2.07 2.05
CA THR A 286 -10.48 1.92 3.15
C THR A 286 -11.23 1.51 4.42
N ILE A 287 -10.80 0.43 5.06
CA ILE A 287 -11.29 -0.01 6.36
C ILE A 287 -10.15 0.12 7.38
N ALA A 288 -10.36 0.99 8.36
CA ALA A 288 -9.36 1.36 9.36
C ALA A 288 -9.80 0.97 10.77
N GLY A 289 -8.90 0.36 11.55
CA GLY A 289 -9.09 0.16 12.99
C GLY A 289 -8.78 1.43 13.77
N LEU A 290 -9.64 1.79 14.73
CA LEU A 290 -9.46 3.00 15.56
C LEU A 290 -8.52 2.80 16.76
N ASN A 291 -8.29 1.55 17.18
CA ASN A 291 -7.55 1.29 18.40
C ASN A 291 -6.08 1.73 18.20
N ALA A 292 -5.60 2.66 19.03
CA ALA A 292 -4.25 3.23 18.93
C ALA A 292 -3.18 2.33 19.57
N ASP A 293 -3.57 1.52 20.55
CA ASP A 293 -2.66 0.64 21.29
C ASP A 293 -2.58 -0.77 20.68
N ASN A 294 -3.66 -1.23 20.04
CA ASN A 294 -3.75 -2.53 19.38
C ASN A 294 -4.45 -2.40 18.03
N LYS A 295 -4.38 -3.44 17.19
CA LYS A 295 -5.19 -3.52 15.96
C LYS A 295 -6.64 -3.83 16.31
N THR A 296 -7.60 -3.28 15.56
CA THR A 296 -9.02 -3.59 15.74
C THR A 296 -9.32 -4.97 15.15
N GLN A 297 -9.88 -5.86 15.96
CA GLN A 297 -10.16 -7.23 15.55
C GLN A 297 -11.46 -7.31 14.73
N LEU A 298 -11.39 -7.99 13.60
CA LEU A 298 -12.56 -8.46 12.86
C LEU A 298 -12.41 -9.96 12.68
N SER A 299 -13.29 -10.72 13.33
CA SER A 299 -13.20 -12.18 13.37
C SER A 299 -14.46 -12.86 12.89
N ARG A 300 -14.35 -14.06 12.33
CA ARG A 300 -15.49 -14.96 12.18
C ARG A 300 -15.80 -15.59 13.53
N ASN A 301 -17.08 -15.77 13.85
CA ASN A 301 -17.46 -16.62 14.97
C ASN A 301 -17.06 -18.08 14.67
N SER A 302 -16.11 -18.64 15.41
CA SER A 302 -15.63 -20.01 15.20
C SER A 302 -16.68 -21.08 15.50
N ASP A 303 -17.71 -20.76 16.28
CA ASP A 303 -18.83 -21.66 16.59
C ASP A 303 -19.90 -21.67 15.48
N ASP A 304 -19.80 -20.77 14.49
CA ASP A 304 -20.71 -20.74 13.36
C ASP A 304 -20.43 -21.94 12.42
N PRO A 305 -21.43 -22.79 12.14
CA PRO A 305 -21.27 -23.93 11.23
C PRO A 305 -21.03 -23.51 9.77
N ALA A 306 -21.31 -22.25 9.39
CA ALA A 306 -21.12 -21.77 8.04
C ALA A 306 -19.66 -21.40 7.77
N ASN A 307 -19.05 -22.06 6.78
CA ASN A 307 -17.68 -21.76 6.33
C ASN A 307 -17.71 -20.54 5.40
N PHE A 308 -17.34 -19.37 5.93
CA PHE A 308 -17.12 -18.17 5.14
C PHE A 308 -15.83 -17.43 5.52
N GLY A 309 -15.28 -16.72 4.54
CA GLY A 309 -14.20 -15.74 4.74
C GLY A 309 -14.74 -14.34 5.04
N LEU A 310 -13.88 -13.40 5.42
CA LEU A 310 -14.34 -12.09 5.90
C LEU A 310 -14.64 -11.14 4.74
N PHE A 311 -13.69 -10.98 3.82
CA PHE A 311 -13.79 -10.04 2.71
C PHE A 311 -13.64 -10.71 1.35
N TYR A 312 -14.36 -10.16 0.37
CA TYR A 312 -14.20 -10.48 -1.05
C TYR A 312 -14.04 -9.19 -1.85
N VAL A 313 -12.91 -9.07 -2.53
CA VAL A 313 -12.57 -7.90 -3.34
C VAL A 313 -12.66 -8.33 -4.79
N ARG A 314 -13.62 -7.82 -5.54
CA ARG A 314 -13.83 -8.20 -6.94
C ARG A 314 -13.52 -7.04 -7.85
N ALA A 315 -12.82 -7.27 -8.95
CA ALA A 315 -12.46 -6.17 -9.85
C ALA A 315 -13.69 -5.35 -10.32
N PRO A 316 -13.57 -4.02 -10.45
CA PRO A 316 -12.36 -3.21 -10.25
C PRO A 316 -12.12 -2.80 -8.78
N GLY A 317 -12.76 -3.48 -7.82
CA GLY A 317 -12.72 -3.14 -6.40
C GLY A 317 -11.31 -3.04 -5.81
N ARG A 318 -11.17 -2.10 -4.87
CA ARG A 318 -9.90 -1.81 -4.21
C ARG A 318 -10.16 -1.72 -2.71
N LEU A 319 -9.58 -2.63 -1.95
CA LEU A 319 -9.67 -2.63 -0.49
C LEU A 319 -8.34 -2.20 0.11
N THR A 320 -8.38 -1.22 1.01
CA THR A 320 -7.25 -0.89 1.90
C THR A 320 -7.63 -1.28 3.32
N LEU A 321 -6.87 -2.18 3.94
CA LEU A 321 -6.95 -2.52 5.35
C LEU A 321 -5.85 -1.76 6.11
N TYR A 322 -6.21 -1.15 7.22
CA TYR A 322 -5.26 -0.42 8.05
C TYR A 322 -5.54 -0.66 9.53
N ARG A 323 -4.53 -1.09 10.29
CA ARG A 323 -4.67 -1.38 11.73
C ARG A 323 -5.75 -2.41 12.06
N MET A 324 -5.90 -3.42 11.21
CA MET A 324 -6.90 -4.48 11.37
C MET A 324 -6.24 -5.81 11.77
N GLN A 325 -6.90 -6.59 12.62
CA GLN A 325 -6.56 -7.98 12.88
C GLN A 325 -7.69 -8.88 12.36
N LEU A 326 -7.44 -9.58 11.26
CA LEU A 326 -8.41 -10.45 10.61
C LEU A 326 -8.21 -11.91 11.05
N SER A 327 -9.24 -12.53 11.65
CA SER A 327 -9.05 -13.85 12.25
C SER A 327 -10.22 -14.83 12.11
N ASN A 328 -9.90 -16.12 12.26
CA ASN A 328 -10.84 -17.25 12.29
C ASN A 328 -11.70 -17.44 11.03
N GLY A 329 -11.41 -16.72 9.95
CA GLY A 329 -12.10 -16.90 8.68
C GLY A 329 -11.87 -18.31 8.14
N LEU A 330 -12.90 -18.89 7.51
CA LEU A 330 -12.85 -20.28 7.02
C LEU A 330 -13.59 -20.35 5.67
N ALA A 331 -12.85 -20.40 4.57
CA ALA A 331 -13.45 -20.39 3.22
C ALA A 331 -12.84 -21.48 2.33
N PRO A 332 -13.41 -21.78 1.16
CA PRO A 332 -12.73 -22.61 0.18
C PRO A 332 -11.39 -22.01 -0.27
N TYR A 333 -11.33 -20.67 -0.39
CA TYR A 333 -10.16 -19.91 -0.80
C TYR A 333 -10.06 -18.63 0.02
N GLY A 334 -8.89 -18.32 0.59
CA GLY A 334 -8.64 -17.05 1.27
C GLY A 334 -9.52 -16.89 2.51
N GLY A 335 -9.21 -17.61 3.58
CA GLY A 335 -10.02 -17.62 4.80
C GLY A 335 -10.31 -16.22 5.35
N ALA A 336 -9.37 -15.28 5.28
CA ALA A 336 -9.64 -13.88 5.61
C ALA A 336 -10.14 -13.09 4.40
N VAL A 337 -9.38 -13.09 3.30
CA VAL A 337 -9.63 -12.22 2.14
C VAL A 337 -9.47 -13.00 0.85
N HIS A 338 -10.43 -12.88 -0.04
CA HIS A 338 -10.33 -13.34 -1.43
C HIS A 338 -10.30 -12.12 -2.36
N VAL A 339 -9.18 -11.92 -3.06
CA VAL A 339 -8.97 -10.87 -4.06
C VAL A 339 -9.12 -11.48 -5.45
N ASP A 340 -10.19 -11.13 -6.15
CA ASP A 340 -10.60 -11.71 -7.41
C ASP A 340 -10.48 -10.70 -8.56
N GLY A 341 -9.47 -10.94 -9.39
CA GLY A 341 -9.11 -10.17 -10.56
C GLY A 341 -10.02 -10.33 -11.78
N ASP A 342 -11.15 -11.05 -11.67
CA ASP A 342 -12.15 -11.23 -12.73
C ASP A 342 -12.46 -9.94 -13.52
N LEU A 343 -12.75 -10.05 -14.83
CA LEU A 343 -13.20 -8.94 -15.71
C LEU A 343 -12.13 -7.95 -16.24
N GLY A 344 -10.84 -8.25 -16.09
CA GLY A 344 -9.76 -7.55 -16.82
C GLY A 344 -9.40 -6.14 -16.32
N SER A 345 -10.09 -5.62 -15.29
CA SER A 345 -9.80 -4.33 -14.66
C SER A 345 -8.88 -4.44 -13.43
N GLY A 346 -8.71 -5.65 -12.93
CA GLY A 346 -7.90 -6.01 -11.78
C GLY A 346 -8.47 -5.63 -10.42
N ALA A 347 -8.40 -6.55 -9.46
CA ALA A 347 -8.73 -6.27 -8.06
C ALA A 347 -7.47 -5.88 -7.28
N THR A 348 -7.64 -5.02 -6.28
CA THR A 348 -6.52 -4.55 -5.44
C THR A 348 -6.79 -4.76 -3.96
N LEU A 349 -5.83 -5.35 -3.24
CA LEU A 349 -5.77 -5.32 -1.78
C LEU A 349 -4.49 -4.62 -1.32
N THR A 350 -4.63 -3.60 -0.48
CA THR A 350 -3.51 -3.02 0.28
C THR A 350 -3.77 -3.26 1.76
N SER A 351 -2.76 -3.72 2.49
CA SER A 351 -2.83 -4.01 3.92
C SER A 351 -1.64 -3.33 4.59
N VAL A 352 -1.91 -2.45 5.54
CA VAL A 352 -0.91 -1.65 6.25
C VAL A 352 -1.10 -1.85 7.75
N ASP A 353 -0.05 -2.18 8.49
CA ASP A 353 -0.14 -2.38 9.94
C ASP A 353 -1.28 -3.34 10.31
N SER A 354 -1.40 -4.48 9.63
CA SER A 354 -2.54 -5.38 9.80
C SER A 354 -2.10 -6.83 9.88
N ASP A 355 -2.79 -7.60 10.71
CA ASP A 355 -2.48 -9.00 11.01
C ASP A 355 -3.57 -9.95 10.50
N PHE A 356 -3.14 -11.14 10.09
CA PHE A 356 -3.99 -12.21 9.60
C PHE A 356 -3.72 -13.47 10.43
N ASP A 357 -4.64 -13.79 11.33
CA ASP A 357 -4.40 -14.79 12.37
C ASP A 357 -5.40 -15.94 12.36
N ASN A 358 -4.89 -17.17 12.41
CA ASN A 358 -5.70 -18.39 12.54
C ASN A 358 -6.80 -18.52 11.48
N ASN A 359 -6.57 -18.00 10.28
CA ASN A 359 -7.49 -18.17 9.16
C ASN A 359 -7.25 -19.51 8.49
N GLN A 360 -8.31 -20.09 7.94
CA GLN A 360 -8.32 -21.44 7.40
C GLN A 360 -8.90 -21.44 5.99
N ALA A 361 -8.34 -22.27 5.13
CA ALA A 361 -8.91 -22.56 3.82
C ALA A 361 -9.09 -24.07 3.58
N GLU A 362 -10.26 -24.46 3.08
CA GLU A 362 -10.51 -25.85 2.71
C GLU A 362 -9.66 -26.28 1.51
N ASN A 363 -9.16 -25.35 0.70
CA ASN A 363 -8.31 -25.66 -0.45
C ASN A 363 -7.01 -24.84 -0.40
N ARG A 364 -7.07 -23.54 -0.67
CA ARG A 364 -5.85 -22.72 -0.87
C ARG A 364 -5.89 -21.39 -0.16
N ALA A 365 -4.72 -20.93 0.30
CA ALA A 365 -4.51 -19.67 1.01
C ALA A 365 -5.34 -19.54 2.28
N GLY A 366 -4.80 -20.03 3.40
CA GLY A 366 -5.52 -19.97 4.68
C GLY A 366 -5.95 -18.55 5.06
N ALA A 367 -5.15 -17.53 4.76
CA ALA A 367 -5.49 -16.13 4.95
C ALA A 367 -5.96 -15.44 3.66
N VAL A 368 -5.07 -15.26 2.68
CA VAL A 368 -5.33 -14.38 1.53
C VAL A 368 -5.12 -15.08 0.20
N TYR A 369 -6.21 -15.26 -0.55
CA TYR A 369 -6.18 -15.81 -1.90
C TYR A 369 -6.24 -14.67 -2.92
N VAL A 370 -5.18 -14.55 -3.73
CA VAL A 370 -5.07 -13.54 -4.79
C VAL A 370 -5.24 -14.23 -6.13
N ASP A 371 -6.45 -14.13 -6.70
CA ASP A 371 -6.80 -14.72 -7.98
C ASP A 371 -6.64 -13.71 -9.13
N GLY A 372 -5.50 -13.76 -9.80
CA GLY A 372 -5.25 -13.00 -11.01
C GLY A 372 -5.71 -13.70 -12.30
N SER A 373 -6.34 -14.89 -12.22
CA SER A 373 -6.50 -15.81 -13.36
C SER A 373 -7.44 -15.36 -14.49
N SER A 374 -8.17 -14.26 -14.32
CA SER A 374 -9.18 -13.77 -15.25
C SER A 374 -9.08 -12.28 -15.61
N GLY A 375 -8.09 -11.56 -15.06
CA GLY A 375 -8.01 -10.12 -15.32
C GLY A 375 -6.98 -9.30 -14.56
N GLY A 376 -6.09 -9.95 -13.82
CA GLY A 376 -5.08 -9.24 -13.04
C GLY A 376 -5.45 -9.13 -11.57
N ALA A 377 -4.54 -9.37 -10.65
CA ALA A 377 -4.76 -9.03 -9.24
C ALA A 377 -3.50 -8.41 -8.65
N PHE A 378 -3.68 -7.36 -7.87
CA PHE A 378 -2.59 -6.64 -7.23
C PHE A 378 -2.75 -6.67 -5.72
N THR A 379 -1.71 -7.07 -5.00
CA THR A 379 -1.72 -7.03 -3.54
C THR A 379 -0.46 -6.41 -2.96
N ARG A 380 -0.62 -5.74 -1.83
CA ARG A 380 0.44 -5.08 -1.10
C ARG A 380 0.24 -5.25 0.39
N PHE A 381 1.27 -5.71 1.09
CA PHE A 381 1.30 -5.87 2.53
C PHE A 381 2.51 -5.13 3.09
N ILE A 382 2.28 -4.23 4.06
CA ILE A 382 3.28 -3.38 4.68
C ILE A 382 3.11 -3.49 6.19
N ASP A 383 4.19 -3.86 6.89
CA ASP A 383 4.24 -3.93 8.36
C ASP A 383 3.11 -4.78 8.94
N GLY A 384 3.19 -6.10 8.86
CA GLY A 384 2.09 -6.95 9.28
C GLY A 384 2.51 -8.39 9.45
N SER A 385 1.60 -9.20 9.98
CA SER A 385 1.89 -10.61 10.20
C SER A 385 0.83 -11.56 9.66
N PHE A 386 1.28 -12.75 9.31
CA PHE A 386 0.46 -13.91 8.97
C PHE A 386 0.82 -15.03 9.95
N SER A 387 -0.04 -15.25 10.95
CA SER A 387 0.23 -16.20 12.02
C SER A 387 -0.80 -17.32 12.11
N GLY A 388 -0.34 -18.57 12.20
CA GLY A 388 -1.22 -19.72 12.46
C GLY A 388 -2.25 -19.99 11.37
N ASN A 389 -2.07 -19.46 10.16
CA ASN A 389 -3.01 -19.69 9.07
C ASN A 389 -2.79 -21.07 8.47
N SER A 390 -3.86 -21.71 7.98
CA SER A 390 -3.75 -23.05 7.40
C SER A 390 -4.60 -23.29 6.16
N ALA A 391 -4.12 -24.17 5.29
CA ALA A 391 -4.86 -24.62 4.10
C ALA A 391 -4.70 -26.12 3.91
N SER A 392 -5.75 -26.79 3.42
CA SER A 392 -5.70 -28.25 3.25
C SER A 392 -4.88 -28.71 2.04
N ALA A 393 -4.64 -27.84 1.05
CA ALA A 393 -3.85 -28.17 -0.14
C ALA A 393 -2.58 -27.32 -0.26
N SER A 394 -2.69 -26.00 -0.37
CA SER A 394 -1.52 -25.13 -0.60
C SER A 394 -1.68 -23.72 -0.04
N ALA A 395 -0.58 -23.01 0.19
CA ALA A 395 -0.54 -21.67 0.77
C ALA A 395 -1.20 -21.64 2.15
N GLY A 396 -0.49 -21.99 3.21
CA GLY A 396 -1.05 -21.91 4.56
C GLY A 396 -1.47 -20.48 4.91
N ALA A 397 -0.72 -19.45 4.50
CA ALA A 397 -1.17 -18.06 4.60
C ALA A 397 -1.66 -17.49 3.27
N VAL A 398 -0.77 -17.32 2.28
CA VAL A 398 -1.05 -16.46 1.12
C VAL A 398 -0.80 -17.19 -0.20
N MET A 399 -1.72 -17.07 -1.15
CA MET A 399 -1.52 -17.55 -2.51
C MET A 399 -1.61 -16.40 -3.52
N ASN A 400 -0.60 -16.30 -4.37
CA ASN A 400 -0.54 -15.40 -5.52
C ASN A 400 -0.75 -16.18 -6.82
N ASN A 401 -1.98 -16.24 -7.32
CA ASN A 401 -2.39 -17.10 -8.45
C ASN A 401 -2.54 -16.29 -9.75
N GLY A 402 -1.50 -16.26 -10.59
CA GLY A 402 -1.50 -15.58 -11.88
C GLY A 402 -1.49 -16.55 -13.06
N ILE A 403 -2.52 -17.38 -13.22
CA ILE A 403 -2.62 -18.37 -14.30
C ILE A 403 -3.41 -17.84 -15.53
N ASN A 404 -3.57 -18.67 -16.56
CA ASN A 404 -4.35 -18.45 -17.79
C ASN A 404 -3.93 -17.25 -18.65
N GLY A 405 -2.65 -16.88 -18.64
CA GLY A 405 -2.12 -15.75 -19.40
C GLY A 405 -2.33 -14.39 -18.73
N TYR A 406 -2.97 -14.36 -17.55
CA TYR A 406 -3.15 -13.15 -16.76
C TYR A 406 -2.07 -13.04 -15.67
N TRP A 407 -2.17 -12.01 -14.83
CA TRP A 407 -1.13 -11.65 -13.88
C TRP A 407 -1.63 -11.58 -12.44
N ALA A 408 -0.78 -11.95 -11.48
CA ALA A 408 -0.98 -11.68 -10.07
C ALA A 408 0.34 -11.10 -9.53
N ILE A 409 0.28 -9.92 -8.93
CA ILE A 409 1.46 -9.21 -8.43
C ILE A 409 1.28 -8.94 -6.94
N MET A 410 2.29 -9.29 -6.16
CA MET A 410 2.31 -9.15 -4.71
C MET A 410 3.57 -8.43 -4.24
N TYR A 411 3.39 -7.45 -3.36
CA TYR A 411 4.48 -6.78 -2.66
C TYR A 411 4.36 -7.00 -1.16
N LEU A 412 5.45 -7.46 -0.55
CA LEU A 412 5.59 -7.66 0.89
C LEU A 412 6.69 -6.72 1.40
N THR A 413 6.42 -5.93 2.43
CA THR A 413 7.41 -5.07 3.08
C THR A 413 7.27 -5.21 4.58
N GLN A 414 8.33 -5.67 5.26
CA GLN A 414 8.32 -5.87 6.72
C GLN A 414 7.14 -6.76 7.17
N VAL A 415 6.94 -7.87 6.45
CA VAL A 415 5.87 -8.83 6.74
C VAL A 415 6.45 -10.06 7.43
N GLU A 416 5.89 -10.46 8.56
CA GLU A 416 6.25 -11.68 9.27
C GLU A 416 5.29 -12.82 8.92
N PHE A 417 5.82 -13.98 8.54
CA PHE A 417 5.06 -15.23 8.46
C PHE A 417 5.50 -16.15 9.59
N ASN A 418 4.53 -16.65 10.36
CA ASN A 418 4.79 -17.44 11.55
C ASN A 418 3.81 -18.62 11.71
N ASN A 419 4.33 -19.85 11.82
CA ASN A 419 3.55 -21.05 12.12
C ASN A 419 2.34 -21.30 11.20
N ASN A 420 2.43 -20.94 9.93
CA ASN A 420 1.42 -21.27 8.93
C ASN A 420 1.59 -22.72 8.47
N ILE A 421 0.51 -23.36 8.01
CA ILE A 421 0.49 -24.80 7.74
C ILE A 421 -0.26 -25.10 6.44
N ALA A 422 0.44 -25.69 5.47
CA ALA A 422 -0.18 -26.35 4.32
C ALA A 422 0.73 -27.49 3.81
N PRO A 423 0.18 -28.47 3.08
CA PRO A 423 1.02 -29.47 2.40
C PRO A 423 2.03 -28.84 1.43
N GLU A 424 1.64 -27.79 0.71
CA GLU A 424 2.48 -27.08 -0.27
C GLU A 424 2.57 -25.59 0.06
N GLY A 425 3.77 -25.09 0.36
CA GLY A 425 4.03 -23.68 0.70
C GLY A 425 3.21 -23.19 1.90
N SER A 426 3.60 -23.55 3.11
CA SER A 426 2.96 -23.16 4.36
C SER A 426 2.81 -21.64 4.54
N ALA A 427 3.80 -20.82 4.20
CA ALA A 427 3.62 -19.37 4.25
C ALA A 427 3.00 -18.85 2.95
N LEU A 428 3.67 -19.10 1.83
CA LEU A 428 3.38 -18.39 0.58
C LEU A 428 3.54 -19.29 -0.65
N VAL A 429 2.56 -19.24 -1.55
CA VAL A 429 2.64 -19.88 -2.87
C VAL A 429 2.48 -18.84 -3.97
N SER A 430 3.35 -18.86 -4.98
CA SER A 430 3.15 -18.11 -6.23
C SER A 430 2.94 -19.09 -7.38
N ASN A 431 1.79 -19.02 -8.06
CA ASN A 431 1.44 -19.90 -9.17
C ASN A 431 1.26 -19.11 -10.47
N GLY A 432 2.29 -19.14 -11.31
CA GLY A 432 2.30 -18.52 -12.64
C GLY A 432 2.24 -19.52 -13.81
N SER A 433 1.90 -20.79 -13.56
CA SER A 433 2.10 -21.92 -14.50
C SER A 433 1.66 -21.68 -15.97
N THR A 434 0.63 -20.89 -16.20
CA THR A 434 0.19 -20.47 -17.55
C THR A 434 0.04 -18.96 -17.72
N GLY A 435 0.40 -18.16 -16.72
CA GLY A 435 0.31 -16.69 -16.74
C GLY A 435 1.56 -16.06 -16.12
N ARG A 436 1.41 -15.02 -15.30
CA ARG A 436 2.49 -14.32 -14.59
C ARG A 436 2.13 -14.13 -13.11
N ALA A 437 2.81 -14.83 -12.21
CA ALA A 437 2.69 -14.57 -10.78
C ALA A 437 4.01 -13.99 -10.25
N THR A 438 4.01 -12.72 -9.85
CA THR A 438 5.20 -12.02 -9.35
C THR A 438 5.04 -11.75 -7.86
N VAL A 439 6.01 -12.18 -7.05
CA VAL A 439 6.12 -11.77 -5.65
C VAL A 439 7.42 -11.01 -5.47
N VAL A 440 7.32 -9.86 -4.80
CA VAL A 440 8.43 -9.00 -4.43
C VAL A 440 8.37 -8.83 -2.92
N SER A 441 9.46 -9.14 -2.22
CA SER A 441 9.46 -9.09 -0.76
C SER A 441 10.71 -8.41 -0.20
N TYR A 442 10.48 -7.52 0.76
CA TYR A 442 11.48 -6.66 1.38
C TYR A 442 11.39 -6.76 2.90
N PHE A 443 12.50 -7.13 3.55
CA PHE A 443 12.58 -7.21 5.02
C PHE A 443 11.51 -8.11 5.66
N SER A 444 10.96 -9.07 4.92
CA SER A 444 10.01 -10.05 5.45
C SER A 444 10.75 -11.21 6.11
N SER A 445 10.15 -11.78 7.15
CA SER A 445 10.65 -12.96 7.86
C SER A 445 9.68 -14.13 7.69
N PHE A 446 10.23 -15.34 7.73
CA PHE A 446 9.48 -16.61 7.69
C PHE A 446 10.01 -17.49 8.82
N SER A 447 9.13 -17.98 9.68
CA SER A 447 9.50 -18.78 10.85
C SER A 447 8.41 -19.80 11.19
N GLY A 448 8.79 -21.03 11.55
CA GLY A 448 7.84 -22.08 11.90
C GLY A 448 6.98 -22.61 10.74
N ASP A 449 7.18 -22.11 9.51
CA ASP A 449 6.47 -22.56 8.31
C ASP A 449 7.25 -23.69 7.61
N SER A 450 6.64 -24.84 7.35
CA SER A 450 7.31 -25.93 6.62
C SER A 450 6.38 -26.59 5.60
N PRO A 451 6.71 -26.59 4.29
CA PRO A 451 7.76 -25.79 3.63
C PRO A 451 7.40 -24.29 3.59
N GLN A 452 8.37 -23.37 3.73
CA GLN A 452 8.08 -21.93 3.88
C GLN A 452 7.39 -21.32 2.65
N CYS A 453 8.03 -21.37 1.48
CA CYS A 453 7.48 -20.81 0.24
C CYS A 453 7.61 -21.79 -0.93
N PHE A 454 6.67 -21.70 -1.88
CA PHE A 454 6.64 -22.54 -3.08
C PHE A 454 6.40 -21.72 -4.35
N ASN A 455 7.30 -21.86 -5.33
CA ASN A 455 7.09 -21.31 -6.67
C ASN A 455 6.74 -22.43 -7.66
N VAL A 456 5.52 -22.40 -8.20
CA VAL A 456 5.04 -23.41 -9.16
C VAL A 456 5.63 -23.19 -10.56
N ASP A 457 6.13 -21.98 -10.87
CA ASP A 457 6.70 -21.68 -12.19
C ASP A 457 8.00 -20.86 -12.08
N PRO A 458 9.18 -21.47 -12.33
CA PRO A 458 10.46 -20.79 -12.20
C PRO A 458 10.68 -19.69 -13.26
N ARG A 459 9.82 -19.58 -14.29
CA ARG A 459 9.95 -18.52 -15.32
C ARG A 459 9.70 -17.12 -14.75
N TRP A 460 8.98 -17.02 -13.64
CA TRP A 460 8.69 -15.75 -12.98
C TRP A 460 9.42 -15.69 -11.65
N PRO A 461 10.42 -14.79 -11.51
CA PRO A 461 11.25 -14.79 -10.33
C PRO A 461 10.45 -14.33 -9.11
N PHE A 462 10.68 -15.03 -7.99
CA PHE A 462 10.54 -14.42 -6.68
C PHE A 462 11.69 -13.43 -6.52
N GLU A 463 11.41 -12.14 -6.66
CA GLU A 463 12.40 -11.09 -6.34
C GLU A 463 12.46 -10.93 -4.83
N MET A 464 13.40 -11.67 -4.27
CA MET A 464 13.63 -11.80 -2.84
C MET A 464 14.74 -10.83 -2.41
N GLY A 465 14.41 -9.83 -1.60
CA GLY A 465 15.37 -8.93 -0.94
C GLY A 465 16.23 -9.61 0.14
N SER A 466 16.82 -8.85 1.07
CA SER A 466 17.57 -9.40 2.20
C SER A 466 16.65 -10.17 3.17
N TYR A 467 16.89 -11.47 3.38
CA TYR A 467 16.12 -12.33 4.31
C TYR A 467 16.91 -12.74 5.55
N ASN A 468 16.14 -13.13 6.57
CA ASN A 468 16.59 -13.96 7.66
C ASN A 468 15.74 -15.25 7.69
N PHE A 469 16.13 -16.27 6.92
CA PHE A 469 15.50 -17.59 6.99
C PHE A 469 16.11 -18.34 8.18
N SER A 470 15.36 -18.47 9.27
CA SER A 470 15.83 -19.23 10.42
C SER A 470 15.70 -20.74 10.25
N ASP A 471 14.82 -21.23 9.36
CA ASP A 471 14.44 -22.66 9.33
C ASP A 471 13.97 -23.27 7.98
N GLY A 472 14.15 -22.63 6.82
CA GLY A 472 13.72 -23.23 5.54
C GLY A 472 14.27 -22.59 4.26
N THR A 473 13.95 -23.23 3.12
CA THR A 473 14.28 -22.77 1.75
C THR A 473 13.01 -22.65 0.93
N CYS A 474 12.88 -21.60 0.12
CA CYS A 474 11.85 -21.55 -0.94
C CYS A 474 12.11 -22.70 -1.93
N GLN A 475 11.14 -23.59 -2.11
CA GLN A 475 11.21 -24.67 -3.09
C GLN A 475 10.67 -24.20 -4.44
N SER A 476 11.32 -24.61 -5.52
CA SER A 476 10.83 -24.46 -6.89
C SER A 476 10.77 -25.85 -7.52
N ASP A 477 9.66 -26.17 -8.19
CA ASP A 477 9.54 -27.37 -9.04
C ASP A 477 10.22 -27.20 -10.41
#